data_AF-A0A7Y2CMK0-F1
#
_entry.id   AF-A0A7Y2CMK0-F1
#
_cell.length_a   1.000
_cell.length_b   1.000
_cell.length_c   1.000
_cell.angle_alpha   90.00
_cell.angle_beta   90.00
_cell.angle_gamma   90.00
#
_symmetry.space_group_name_H-M   'P 1'
#
loop_
_entity.id
_entity.type
_entity.pdbx_description
1 polymer ?
#
loop_
_entity_poly.entity_id
_entity_poly.type
_entity_poly.pdbx_seq_one_letter_code
_entity_poly.pdbx_strand_id
1 'polypeptide(L)'
;EGPFLEATFRTELTGAAAHVGNTTVPTAEFYAAEGHSGNHRMNGFLLGVGAPFSAGRRTPGLRAVDVTPTVLYLLGAPAARDMEGVIATEVLDPEWVGRHPVRYVESYGVRDLPAGGAISTEADDLIRRELEALGYIGGS
;
A
#
# COMPACT_ATOMS: atom_id res chain seq x y z
N GLU A 1 4.01 -24.82 5.10
CA GLU A 1 5.29 -24.19 4.66
C GLU A 1 4.98 -23.37 3.42
N GLY A 2 4.80 -22.07 3.59
CA GLY A 2 4.38 -21.13 2.52
C GLY A 2 5.49 -20.14 2.19
N PRO A 3 5.39 -19.41 1.06
CA PRO A 3 6.48 -18.68 0.43
C PRO A 3 6.70 -17.33 1.10
N PHE A 4 7.14 -17.35 2.35
CA PHE A 4 7.47 -16.14 3.07
C PHE A 4 9.00 -16.04 3.15
N LEU A 5 9.56 -14.96 2.62
CA LEU A 5 10.96 -14.60 2.77
C LEU A 5 11.15 -14.04 4.20
N GLU A 6 12.14 -14.54 4.93
CA GLU A 6 12.56 -13.96 6.21
C GLU A 6 13.71 -13.01 5.90
N ALA A 7 13.48 -11.71 6.09
CA ALA A 7 14.44 -10.66 5.78
C ALA A 7 14.89 -9.96 7.07
N THR A 8 16.17 -10.07 7.42
CA THR A 8 16.79 -9.25 8.49
C THR A 8 17.47 -8.04 7.85
N PHE A 9 17.12 -6.83 8.28
CA PHE A 9 17.77 -5.61 7.83
C PHE A 9 18.76 -5.13 8.87
N ARG A 10 20.02 -4.96 8.47
CA ARG A 10 21.06 -4.30 9.27
C ARG A 10 21.43 -2.99 8.58
N THR A 11 21.25 -1.88 9.29
CA THR A 11 21.80 -0.59 8.85
C THR A 11 23.26 -0.51 9.29
N GLU A 12 24.18 -0.65 8.34
CA GLU A 12 25.57 -0.26 8.51
C GLU A 12 25.82 1.07 7.79
N LEU A 13 26.86 1.80 8.18
CA LEU A 13 27.24 3.14 7.68
C LEU A 13 27.41 3.24 6.14
N THR A 14 27.36 2.13 5.41
CA THR A 14 27.61 2.00 3.97
C THR A 14 26.41 1.51 3.14
N GLY A 15 25.22 1.37 3.72
CA GLY A 15 23.99 1.05 2.98
C GLY A 15 23.07 0.05 3.68
N ALA A 16 21.82 -0.02 3.24
CA ALA A 16 20.88 -1.05 3.67
C ALA A 16 21.03 -2.31 2.80
N ALA A 17 21.05 -3.48 3.44
CA ALA A 17 20.96 -4.78 2.79
C ALA A 17 19.89 -5.62 3.50
N ALA A 18 19.16 -6.45 2.74
CA ALA A 18 18.27 -7.43 3.33
C ALA A 18 18.93 -8.81 3.32
N HIS A 19 18.89 -9.49 4.46
CA HIS A 19 19.35 -10.87 4.57
C HIS A 19 18.17 -11.82 4.43
N VAL A 20 18.07 -12.48 3.29
CA VAL A 20 17.05 -13.48 2.97
C VAL A 20 17.66 -14.87 3.09
N GLY A 21 17.36 -15.59 4.18
CA GLY A 21 18.03 -16.87 4.46
C GLY A 21 19.55 -16.69 4.56
N ASN A 22 20.34 -17.41 3.73
CA ASN A 22 21.80 -17.25 3.65
C ASN A 22 22.26 -16.23 2.59
N THR A 23 21.32 -15.53 1.95
CA THR A 23 21.63 -14.59 0.86
C THR A 23 21.53 -13.15 1.37
N THR A 24 22.56 -12.36 1.09
CA THR A 24 22.53 -10.91 1.31
C THR A 24 22.21 -10.24 -0.01
N VAL A 25 21.12 -9.46 -0.05
CA VAL A 25 20.68 -8.74 -1.23
C VAL A 25 20.82 -7.24 -0.95
N PRO A 26 21.62 -6.49 -1.74
CA PRO A 26 21.67 -5.04 -1.65
C PRO A 26 20.27 -4.44 -1.87
N THR A 27 19.86 -3.44 -1.10
CA THR A 27 18.52 -2.83 -1.26
C THR A 27 18.28 -2.26 -2.68
N ALA A 28 19.34 -1.90 -3.41
CA ALA A 28 19.24 -1.49 -4.80
C ALA A 28 18.75 -2.60 -5.74
N GLU A 29 19.02 -3.87 -5.43
CA GLU A 29 18.57 -5.03 -6.22
C GLU A 29 17.15 -5.48 -5.85
N PHE A 30 16.61 -5.04 -4.71
CA PHE A 30 15.19 -5.23 -4.38
C PHE A 30 14.26 -4.49 -5.34
N TYR A 31 14.76 -3.46 -6.01
CA TYR A 31 14.00 -2.62 -6.93
C TYR A 31 14.43 -2.87 -8.37
N ALA A 32 14.03 -4.02 -8.93
CA ALA A 32 14.04 -4.16 -10.38
C ALA A 32 12.87 -3.34 -10.94
N ALA A 33 13.16 -2.12 -11.39
CA ALA A 33 12.21 -1.35 -12.20
C ALA A 33 12.05 -2.06 -13.55
N GLU A 34 11.18 -3.06 -13.62
CA GLU A 34 10.74 -3.59 -14.91
C GLU A 34 10.02 -2.47 -15.66
N GLY A 35 10.49 -2.17 -16.88
CA GLY A 35 10.07 -1.03 -17.71
C GLY A 35 8.63 -1.04 -18.22
N HIS A 36 7.71 -1.72 -17.54
CA HIS A 36 6.29 -1.72 -17.82
C HIS A 36 5.51 -1.37 -16.55
N SER A 37 5.03 -0.14 -16.45
CA SER A 37 4.03 0.24 -15.45
C SER A 37 2.69 -0.46 -15.78
N GLY A 38 2.10 -1.17 -14.81
CA GLY A 38 0.72 -1.69 -14.94
C GLY A 38 0.55 -3.21 -14.91
N ASN A 39 1.60 -3.98 -14.67
CA ASN A 39 1.45 -5.43 -14.43
C ASN A 39 0.86 -5.65 -13.03
N HIS A 40 -0.43 -5.96 -12.92
CA HIS A 40 -1.13 -6.20 -11.66
C HIS A 40 -0.59 -7.47 -10.97
N ARG A 41 0.49 -7.33 -10.19
CA ARG A 41 0.99 -8.42 -9.34
C ARG A 41 0.20 -8.42 -8.03
N MET A 42 -0.45 -9.55 -7.75
CA MET A 42 -1.22 -9.75 -6.51
C MET A 42 -0.35 -9.72 -5.24
N ASN A 43 0.96 -9.92 -5.38
CA ASN A 43 1.91 -10.02 -4.29
C ASN A 43 2.79 -8.76 -4.25
N GLY A 44 2.80 -8.10 -3.09
CA GLY A 44 3.72 -7.00 -2.75
C GLY A 44 4.44 -7.30 -1.44
N PHE A 45 5.16 -6.32 -0.88
CA PHE A 45 5.79 -6.46 0.43
C PHE A 45 5.46 -5.26 1.34
N LEU A 46 5.30 -5.51 2.64
CA LEU A 46 5.17 -4.48 3.70
C LEU A 46 6.34 -4.65 4.69
N LEU A 47 6.98 -3.55 5.09
CA LEU A 47 8.01 -3.52 6.14
C LEU A 47 7.77 -2.32 7.06
N GLY A 48 7.55 -2.56 8.35
CA GLY A 48 7.33 -1.51 9.36
C GLY A 48 8.48 -1.45 10.37
N VAL A 49 9.06 -0.25 10.57
CA VAL A 49 10.17 -0.04 11.51
C VAL A 49 9.99 1.28 12.26
N GLY A 50 9.99 1.18 13.58
CA GLY A 50 9.74 2.27 14.52
C GLY A 50 8.97 1.74 15.73
N ALA A 51 8.83 2.56 16.78
CA ALA A 51 8.18 2.17 18.04
C ALA A 51 6.79 1.53 17.92
N PRO A 52 5.94 1.84 16.92
CA PRO A 52 4.62 1.19 16.79
C PRO A 52 4.64 -0.28 16.36
N PHE A 53 5.75 -0.77 15.80
CA PHE A 53 5.81 -2.10 15.17
C PHE A 53 6.51 -3.14 16.06
N SER A 54 5.98 -4.36 16.06
CA SER A 54 6.62 -5.49 16.74
C SER A 54 7.86 -5.96 15.96
N ALA A 55 9.01 -6.08 16.63
CA ALA A 55 10.22 -6.63 16.02
C ALA A 55 10.06 -8.13 15.70
N GLY A 56 10.56 -8.55 14.53
CA GLY A 56 10.64 -9.97 14.15
C GLY A 56 9.29 -10.66 13.92
N ARG A 57 8.17 -9.92 13.85
CA ARG A 57 6.85 -10.50 13.61
C ARG A 57 6.61 -10.74 12.12
N ARG A 58 6.19 -11.97 11.79
CA ARG A 58 5.68 -12.34 10.47
C ARG A 58 4.16 -12.32 10.53
N THR A 59 3.54 -11.67 9.56
CA THR A 59 2.09 -11.48 9.57
C THR A 59 1.50 -11.98 8.25
N PRO A 60 1.16 -13.28 8.16
CA PRO A 60 0.56 -13.82 6.96
C PRO A 60 -0.84 -13.22 6.76
N GLY A 61 -1.21 -12.93 5.51
CA GLY A 61 -2.58 -12.57 5.16
C GLY A 61 -2.91 -11.07 5.13
N LEU A 62 -1.92 -10.19 5.31
CA LEU A 62 -2.12 -8.76 5.08
C LEU A 62 -2.45 -8.50 3.60
N ARG A 63 -3.55 -7.78 3.34
CA ARG A 63 -3.94 -7.39 1.99
C ARG A 63 -3.48 -5.96 1.71
N ALA A 64 -3.29 -5.63 0.44
CA ALA A 64 -2.92 -4.27 0.04
C ALA A 64 -3.93 -3.22 0.54
N VAL A 65 -5.21 -3.56 0.58
CA VAL A 65 -6.30 -2.69 1.06
C VAL A 65 -6.23 -2.42 2.56
N ASP A 66 -5.57 -3.25 3.35
CA ASP A 66 -5.41 -3.06 4.80
C ASP A 66 -4.35 -1.97 5.12
N VAL A 67 -3.55 -1.56 4.13
CA VAL A 67 -2.49 -0.55 4.32
C VAL A 67 -3.07 0.82 4.67
N THR A 68 -4.06 1.28 3.92
CA THR A 68 -4.68 2.60 4.13
C THR A 68 -5.26 2.78 5.53
N PRO A 69 -6.18 1.91 6.02
CA PRO A 69 -6.69 2.00 7.40
C PRO A 69 -5.57 1.96 8.43
N THR A 70 -4.55 1.12 8.23
CA THR A 70 -3.41 1.00 9.15
C THR A 70 -2.57 2.28 9.22
N VAL A 71 -2.29 2.91 8.08
CA VAL A 71 -1.54 4.17 8.01
C VAL A 71 -2.33 5.30 8.67
N LEU A 72 -3.64 5.40 8.43
CA LEU A 72 -4.47 6.40 9.09
C LEU A 72 -4.41 6.27 10.62
N TYR A 73 -4.53 5.04 11.11
CA TYR A 73 -4.41 4.75 12.53
C TYR A 73 -3.04 5.16 13.11
N LEU A 74 -1.94 4.83 12.43
CA LEU A 74 -0.58 5.25 12.82
C LEU A 74 -0.41 6.78 12.85
N LEU A 75 -1.11 7.50 11.97
CA LEU A 75 -1.13 8.97 11.93
C LEU A 75 -2.09 9.59 12.96
N GLY A 76 -2.79 8.76 13.75
CA GLY A 76 -3.79 9.23 14.71
C GLY A 76 -5.10 9.68 14.04
N ALA A 77 -5.36 9.34 12.78
CA ALA A 77 -6.65 9.55 12.13
C ALA A 77 -7.56 8.31 12.29
N PRO A 78 -8.90 8.48 12.38
CA PRO A 78 -9.82 7.36 12.46
C PRO A 78 -9.94 6.64 11.10
N ALA A 79 -10.08 5.32 11.08
CA ALA A 79 -10.49 4.61 9.87
C ALA A 79 -11.99 4.83 9.61
N ALA A 80 -12.44 4.78 8.35
CA ALA A 80 -13.87 4.80 8.03
C ALA A 80 -14.43 3.38 8.05
N ARG A 81 -15.73 3.21 8.31
CA ARG A 81 -16.37 1.88 8.28
C ARG A 81 -16.68 1.40 6.87
N ASP A 82 -16.84 2.33 5.95
CA ASP A 82 -17.11 2.08 4.54
C ASP A 82 -15.85 1.92 3.68
N MET A 83 -14.66 2.06 4.27
CA MET A 83 -13.41 1.84 3.55
C MET A 83 -13.13 0.34 3.39
N GLU A 84 -12.59 -0.02 2.23
CA GLU A 84 -12.09 -1.38 2.03
C GLU A 84 -10.81 -1.60 2.86
N GLY A 85 -10.77 -2.70 3.61
CA GLY A 85 -9.63 -3.06 4.44
C GLY A 85 -9.90 -3.00 5.94
N VAL A 86 -8.96 -3.50 6.74
CA VAL A 86 -8.99 -3.42 8.21
C VAL A 86 -7.68 -2.86 8.76
N ILE A 87 -7.71 -2.28 9.95
CA ILE A 87 -6.49 -1.85 10.64
C ILE A 87 -5.73 -3.11 11.09
N ALA A 88 -4.52 -3.28 10.54
CA ALA A 88 -3.67 -4.44 10.78
C ALA A 88 -2.97 -4.37 12.14
N THR A 89 -3.74 -4.35 13.23
CA THR A 89 -3.20 -4.30 14.60
C THR A 89 -2.25 -5.45 14.93
N GLU A 90 -2.35 -6.56 14.22
CA GLU A 90 -1.49 -7.73 14.33
C GLU A 90 -0.02 -7.47 13.96
N VAL A 91 0.26 -6.45 13.14
CA VAL A 91 1.63 -6.01 12.80
C VAL A 91 2.22 -5.05 13.86
N LEU A 92 1.40 -4.56 14.78
CA LEU A 92 1.75 -3.53 15.74
C LEU A 92 2.12 -4.13 17.10
N ASP A 93 2.86 -3.36 17.88
CA ASP A 93 3.15 -3.69 19.27
C ASP A 93 1.86 -3.60 20.12
N PRO A 94 1.48 -4.65 20.87
CA PRO A 94 0.25 -4.64 21.67
C PRO A 94 0.20 -3.55 22.74
N GLU A 95 1.33 -3.18 23.35
CA GLU A 95 1.39 -2.08 24.33
C GLU A 95 1.23 -0.73 23.64
N TRP A 96 1.76 -0.58 22.42
CA TRP A 96 1.51 0.59 21.60
C TRP A 96 0.03 0.72 21.24
N VAL A 97 -0.61 -0.37 20.81
CA VAL A 97 -2.05 -0.39 20.50
C VAL A 97 -2.88 -0.06 21.74
N GLY A 98 -2.51 -0.58 22.91
CA GLY A 98 -3.19 -0.26 24.18
C GLY A 98 -3.13 1.23 24.55
N ARG A 99 -2.05 1.93 24.18
CA ARG A 99 -1.89 3.37 24.42
C ARG A 99 -2.54 4.24 23.35
N HIS A 100 -2.87 3.68 22.18
CA HIS A 100 -3.46 4.39 21.06
C HIS A 100 -4.75 3.67 20.64
N PRO A 101 -5.88 3.84 21.34
CA PRO A 101 -7.10 3.13 21.00
C PRO A 101 -7.54 3.41 19.55
N VAL A 102 -7.92 2.35 18.83
CA VAL A 102 -8.46 2.44 17.48
C VAL A 102 -9.74 3.28 17.48
N ARG A 103 -9.88 4.14 16.47
CA ARG A 103 -11.06 4.99 16.28
C ARG A 103 -11.63 4.79 14.88
N TYR A 104 -12.95 4.85 14.81
CA TYR A 104 -13.69 4.77 13.56
C TYR A 104 -14.59 5.99 13.36
N VAL A 105 -14.75 6.38 12.11
CA VAL A 105 -15.84 7.25 11.63
C VAL A 105 -16.74 6.43 10.72
N GLU A 106 -17.98 6.88 10.49
CA GLU A 106 -18.89 6.15 9.61
C GLU A 106 -18.39 6.16 8.16
N SER A 107 -18.08 7.35 7.65
CA SER A 107 -17.59 7.57 6.30
C SER A 107 -16.74 8.85 6.24
N TYR A 108 -15.77 8.89 5.33
CA TYR A 108 -15.12 10.14 4.93
C TYR A 108 -15.93 10.96 3.91
N GLY A 109 -17.06 10.40 3.44
CA GLY A 109 -17.94 11.03 2.48
C GLY A 109 -17.36 11.10 1.08
N VAL A 110 -18.17 11.61 0.16
CA VAL A 110 -17.71 11.98 -1.17
C VAL A 110 -16.97 13.30 -1.05
N ARG A 111 -15.75 13.36 -1.59
CA ARG A 111 -15.06 14.62 -1.72
C ARG A 111 -15.82 15.46 -2.75
N ASP A 112 -16.43 16.56 -2.31
CA ASP A 112 -16.89 17.62 -3.21
C ASP A 112 -15.65 18.26 -3.81
N LEU A 113 -15.09 17.57 -4.81
CA LEU A 113 -14.24 18.23 -5.79
C LEU A 113 -15.15 19.29 -6.43
N PRO A 114 -14.77 20.58 -6.43
CA PRO A 114 -15.31 21.46 -7.45
C PRO A 114 -15.13 20.67 -8.76
N ALA A 115 -16.13 20.71 -9.64
CA ALA A 115 -15.92 20.26 -11.00
C ALA A 115 -14.81 21.14 -11.59
N GLY A 116 -13.56 20.81 -11.27
CA GLY A 116 -12.37 21.35 -11.87
C GLY A 116 -12.56 20.92 -13.30
N GLY A 117 -12.95 21.88 -14.13
CA GLY A 117 -13.21 21.65 -15.54
C GLY A 117 -12.07 20.78 -16.02
N ALA A 118 -12.41 19.56 -16.45
CA ALA A 118 -11.47 18.80 -17.26
C ALA A 118 -11.10 19.79 -18.36
N ILE A 119 -9.86 20.27 -18.34
CA ILE A 119 -9.31 20.93 -19.50
C ILE A 119 -9.25 19.77 -20.48
N SER A 120 -10.32 19.60 -21.25
CA SER A 120 -10.38 18.64 -22.34
C SER A 120 -9.28 19.08 -23.28
N THR A 121 -8.14 18.44 -23.13
CA THR A 121 -7.02 18.64 -24.04
C THR A 121 -7.30 17.87 -25.31
N GLU A 122 -6.64 18.22 -26.41
CA GLU A 122 -6.68 17.41 -27.64
C GLU A 122 -6.27 15.94 -27.36
N ALA A 123 -5.46 15.71 -26.32
CA ALA A 123 -5.10 14.37 -25.86
C ALA A 123 -6.29 13.58 -25.30
N ASP A 124 -7.21 14.23 -24.59
CA ASP A 124 -8.42 13.58 -24.04
C ASP A 124 -9.39 13.16 -25.15
N ASP A 125 -9.51 13.98 -26.20
CA ASP A 125 -10.32 13.65 -27.37
C ASP A 125 -9.70 12.51 -28.21
N LEU A 126 -8.37 12.46 -28.29
CA LEU A 126 -7.66 11.35 -28.93
C LEU A 126 -7.87 10.05 -28.14
N ILE A 127 -7.73 10.10 -26.81
CA ILE A 127 -7.97 8.96 -25.92
C ILE A 127 -9.43 8.50 -26.04
N ARG A 128 -10.39 9.44 -26.09
CA ARG A 128 -11.82 9.10 -26.29
C ARG A 128 -12.03 8.36 -27.61
N ARG A 129 -11.51 8.89 -28.73
CA ARG A 129 -11.66 8.25 -30.06
C ARG A 129 -11.05 6.85 -30.11
N GLU A 130 -9.91 6.66 -29.47
CA GLU A 130 -9.26 5.34 -29.38
C GLU A 130 -10.14 4.37 -28.59
N LEU A 131 -10.70 4.80 -27.45
CA LEU A 131 -11.59 3.98 -26.64
C LEU A 131 -12.93 3.68 -27.34
N GLU A 132 -13.44 4.60 -28.17
CA GLU A 132 -14.60 4.37 -29.04
C GLU A 132 -14.29 3.33 -30.13
N ALA A 133 -13.16 3.45 -30.81
CA ALA A 133 -12.72 2.50 -31.83
C ALA A 133 -12.51 1.08 -31.28
N LEU A 134 -12.10 0.98 -30.01
CA LEU A 134 -11.94 -0.27 -29.29
C LEU A 134 -13.24 -0.80 -28.64
N GLY A 135 -14.34 -0.03 -28.70
CA GLY A 135 -15.64 -0.43 -28.18
C GLY A 135 -15.78 -0.37 -26.65
N TYR A 136 -14.85 0.29 -25.95
CA TYR A 136 -14.94 0.50 -24.49
C TYR A 136 -15.94 1.59 -24.11
N ILE A 137 -16.20 2.53 -25.02
CA ILE A 137 -17.22 3.57 -24.88
C ILE A 137 -18.04 3.65 -26.18
N GLY A 138 -19.34 3.36 -26.09
CA GLY A 138 -20.21 3.24 -27.25
C GLY A 138 -21.21 2.12 -27.08
N GLY A 139 -22.27 2.37 -26.30
CA GLY A 139 -23.31 1.39 -26.01
C GLY A 139 -24.51 2.00 -25.29
N SER A 140 -25.29 2.81 -26.01
CA SER A 140 -26.75 2.93 -25.88
C SER A 140 -27.32 3.45 -27.19
#